data_AF-A0A9N9TPY0-F1
#
_entry.id   AF-A0A9N9TPY0-F1
#
_cell.length_a   1.000
_cell.length_b   1.000
_cell.length_c   1.000
_cell.angle_alpha   90.00
_cell.angle_beta   90.00
_cell.angle_gamma   90.00
#
_symmetry.space_group_name_H-M   'P 1'
#
loop_
_entity.id
_entity.type
_entity.pdbx_description
1 polymer ?
#
loop_
_entity_poly.entity_id
_entity_poly.type
_entity_poly.pdbx_seq_one_letter_code
_entity_poly.pdbx_strand_id
1 'polypeptide(L)'
;MKMMFERVLECTTGLEEMLKERSVAVDIKDILCRFTTDVIGSVAFGLEFNSMKDANIKLRKYGDYTFENSWRKRFSIFLENTFPTRFINIVNEVGFSSRKKEIETYFVDMIRKTVDYREKNNVFRKDALHLLIQLKNTGRVLGDEEAALKGDNENVTGGITMNELAAQAFVFFVAGFETSATTMTFALLELAQNPVVQEKLRQEIKQTLKQNENKLTYESLLGMEYLEKVISDMIRKTVDYREKNNVFRKDALHLLIQLKNTGRVLGDDEATLKGDNENVTGSITMNELAAQAFVFFVAGFETSATTMTFALLELAQNPVVQEKLRQEIKQTLKQNDNKLTYESLLGMEYLEKVISETLRMHPPIHRLARLCNKDFNIPNSDLVIKSQTQVLVPVLAIHNDPEYYPNPEKFDPERFSKEAKACRPSMTYFPFGDGPQNCIGQRFGKLQAKLGLCTVVSNFNVTLNEKTKLPIEYDLITVITVKGNFWLNLEPLEK
;
A
#
# COMPACT_ATOMS: atom_id res chain seq x y z
N MET A 1 -6.99 0.52 -7.79
CA MET A 1 -6.41 1.85 -7.48
C MET A 1 -7.14 2.99 -8.18
N LYS A 2 -7.16 3.08 -9.53
CA LYS A 2 -7.93 4.11 -10.26
C LYS A 2 -9.43 4.17 -9.85
N MET A 3 -10.07 3.01 -9.66
CA MET A 3 -11.45 2.91 -9.16
C MET A 3 -11.69 3.54 -7.78
N MET A 4 -10.65 3.60 -6.94
CA MET A 4 -10.73 4.14 -5.58
C MET A 4 -10.35 5.62 -5.54
N PHE A 5 -9.76 6.18 -6.60
CA PHE A 5 -9.26 7.55 -6.65
C PHE A 5 -10.36 8.57 -6.33
N GLU A 6 -11.51 8.48 -7.01
CA GLU A 6 -12.64 9.39 -6.81
C GLU A 6 -13.12 9.40 -5.35
N ARG A 7 -13.10 8.24 -4.67
CA ARG A 7 -13.47 8.14 -3.26
C ARG A 7 -12.46 8.83 -2.35
N VAL A 8 -11.16 8.70 -2.63
CA VAL A 8 -10.13 9.41 -1.85
C VAL A 8 -10.22 10.92 -2.12
N LEU A 9 -10.51 11.31 -3.36
CA LEU A 9 -10.71 12.71 -3.75
C LEU A 9 -11.94 13.31 -3.07
N GLU A 10 -13.06 12.59 -2.97
CA GLU A 10 -14.24 13.03 -2.19
C GLU A 10 -13.90 13.30 -0.72
N CYS A 11 -13.02 12.48 -0.10
CA CYS A 11 -12.55 12.74 1.26
C CYS A 11 -11.71 14.02 1.37
N THR A 12 -11.06 14.48 0.30
CA THR A 12 -10.30 15.75 0.35
C THR A 12 -11.21 16.97 0.51
N THR A 13 -12.44 16.92 0.00
CA THR A 13 -13.43 17.99 0.23
C THR A 13 -13.74 18.14 1.72
N GLY A 14 -13.89 17.02 2.44
CA GLY A 14 -14.08 17.04 3.88
C GLY A 14 -12.86 17.58 4.64
N LEU A 15 -11.64 17.31 4.15
CA LEU A 15 -10.41 17.89 4.68
C LEU A 15 -10.38 19.41 4.45
N GLU A 16 -10.72 19.87 3.24
CA GLU A 16 -10.82 21.30 2.92
C GLU A 16 -11.84 22.00 3.81
N GLU A 17 -13.03 21.44 3.99
CA GLU A 17 -14.08 21.99 4.87
C GLU A 17 -13.62 22.08 6.32
N MET A 18 -12.92 21.04 6.82
CA MET A 18 -12.41 21.03 8.19
C MET A 18 -11.32 22.08 8.43
N LEU A 19 -10.56 22.42 7.39
CA LEU A 19 -9.52 23.44 7.38
C LEU A 19 -10.05 24.85 7.04
N LYS A 20 -11.20 24.93 6.36
CA LYS A 20 -11.89 26.17 6.01
C LYS A 20 -12.18 26.96 7.28
N GLU A 21 -11.96 28.26 7.24
CA GLU A 21 -12.18 29.19 8.37
C GLU A 21 -11.16 29.09 9.53
N ARG A 22 -10.18 28.18 9.48
CA ARG A 22 -9.10 28.11 10.48
C ARG A 22 -7.88 28.92 10.03
N SER A 23 -7.81 30.19 10.42
CA SER A 23 -6.58 31.00 10.37
C SER A 23 -5.74 30.86 11.66
N VAL A 24 -5.62 29.64 12.18
CA VAL A 24 -5.11 29.40 13.54
C VAL A 24 -4.32 28.10 13.59
N ALA A 25 -3.35 28.03 14.51
CA ALA A 25 -2.64 26.83 14.93
C ALA A 25 -3.55 25.61 15.04
N VAL A 26 -3.25 24.56 14.29
CA VAL A 26 -3.97 23.28 14.31
C VAL A 26 -3.06 22.14 14.74
N ASP A 27 -3.63 21.17 15.45
CA ASP A 27 -3.00 19.86 15.61
C ASP A 27 -3.10 19.11 14.28
N ILE A 28 -2.07 19.25 13.44
CA ILE A 28 -2.11 18.75 12.07
C ILE A 28 -2.09 17.22 12.05
N LYS A 29 -1.47 16.59 13.06
CA LYS A 29 -1.46 15.13 13.19
C LYS A 29 -2.88 14.60 13.41
N ASP A 30 -3.63 15.20 14.34
CA ASP A 30 -5.04 14.86 14.59
C ASP A 30 -5.88 14.95 13.31
N ILE A 31 -5.75 16.08 12.60
CA ILE A 31 -6.47 16.35 11.34
C ILE A 31 -6.15 15.29 10.28
N LEU A 32 -4.88 14.98 10.08
CA LEU A 32 -4.44 14.01 9.08
C LEU A 32 -4.85 12.59 9.45
N CYS A 33 -4.77 12.19 10.72
CA CYS A 33 -5.28 10.89 11.19
C CYS A 33 -6.78 10.75 10.92
N ARG A 34 -7.58 11.83 11.12
CA ARG A 34 -9.02 11.84 10.82
C ARG A 34 -9.30 11.72 9.33
N PHE A 35 -8.55 12.46 8.50
CA PHE A 35 -8.62 12.33 7.04
C PHE A 35 -8.30 10.90 6.58
N THR A 36 -7.18 10.32 7.01
CA THR A 36 -6.80 8.95 6.62
C THR A 36 -7.77 7.89 7.14
N THR A 37 -8.39 8.12 8.30
CA THR A 37 -9.44 7.24 8.85
C THR A 37 -10.65 7.22 7.93
N ASP A 38 -11.11 8.37 7.45
CA ASP A 38 -12.25 8.47 6.54
C ASP A 38 -11.93 7.92 5.14
N VAL A 39 -10.70 8.15 4.65
CA VAL A 39 -10.20 7.56 3.40
C VAL A 39 -10.23 6.03 3.46
N ILE A 40 -9.68 5.44 4.52
CA ILE A 40 -9.70 3.99 4.73
C ILE A 40 -11.13 3.49 4.95
N GLY A 41 -11.96 4.23 5.69
CA GLY A 41 -13.38 3.92 5.84
C GLY A 41 -14.09 3.76 4.51
N SER A 42 -13.94 4.75 3.64
CA SER A 42 -14.58 4.79 2.35
C SER A 42 -14.03 3.75 1.37
N VAL A 43 -12.72 3.50 1.38
CA VAL A 43 -12.05 2.63 0.40
C VAL A 43 -11.94 1.18 0.84
N ALA A 44 -11.65 0.93 2.12
CA ALA A 44 -11.47 -0.43 2.63
C ALA A 44 -12.80 -1.06 3.05
N PHE A 45 -13.71 -0.28 3.66
CA PHE A 45 -14.97 -0.81 4.21
C PHE A 45 -16.21 -0.32 3.47
N GLY A 46 -16.05 0.70 2.62
CA GLY A 46 -17.18 1.43 2.04
C GLY A 46 -18.17 1.93 3.08
N LEU A 47 -17.62 2.46 4.17
CA LEU A 47 -18.34 3.11 5.25
C LEU A 47 -17.91 4.56 5.35
N GLU A 48 -18.87 5.44 5.60
CA GLU A 48 -18.58 6.83 5.92
C GLU A 48 -18.47 6.98 7.43
N PHE A 49 -17.24 6.95 7.93
CA PHE A 49 -17.02 7.14 9.36
C PHE A 49 -17.32 8.57 9.81
N ASN A 50 -17.16 9.57 8.93
CA ASN A 50 -17.37 10.98 9.27
C ASN A 50 -16.46 11.45 10.43
N SER A 51 -15.26 10.90 10.52
CA SER A 51 -14.25 11.25 11.52
C SER A 51 -13.83 12.70 11.42
N MET A 52 -13.90 13.29 10.22
CA MET A 52 -13.68 14.73 10.00
C MET A 52 -14.79 15.64 10.60
N LYS A 53 -15.96 15.09 10.93
CA LYS A 53 -17.04 15.82 11.63
C LYS A 53 -17.08 15.53 13.12
N ASP A 54 -16.86 14.28 13.52
CA ASP A 54 -16.82 13.86 14.93
C ASP A 54 -15.46 13.24 15.28
N ALA A 55 -14.70 13.91 16.14
CA ALA A 55 -13.39 13.45 16.58
C ALA A 55 -13.42 12.26 17.56
N ASN A 56 -14.58 11.91 18.13
CA ASN A 56 -14.74 10.96 19.24
C ASN A 56 -15.24 9.56 18.85
N ILE A 57 -15.17 9.20 17.57
CA ILE A 57 -15.65 7.91 17.07
C ILE A 57 -14.89 6.74 17.72
N LYS A 58 -15.64 5.71 18.15
CA LYS A 58 -15.09 4.51 18.81
C LYS A 58 -13.95 3.87 18.02
N LEU A 59 -14.08 3.81 16.69
CA LEU A 59 -13.08 3.28 15.77
C LEU A 59 -11.72 3.95 15.94
N ARG A 60 -11.70 5.27 16.11
CA ARG A 60 -10.48 6.05 16.33
C ARG A 60 -9.84 5.70 17.67
N LYS A 61 -10.61 5.65 18.75
CA LYS A 61 -10.10 5.23 20.08
C LYS A 61 -9.46 3.84 20.04
N TYR A 62 -10.00 2.93 19.22
CA TYR A 62 -9.44 1.60 19.03
C TYR A 62 -8.19 1.60 18.14
N GLY A 63 -8.13 2.46 17.13
CA GLY A 63 -6.92 2.74 16.35
C GLY A 63 -5.81 3.31 17.23
N ASP A 64 -6.08 4.37 17.99
CA ASP A 64 -5.14 5.02 18.89
C ASP A 64 -4.60 4.02 19.94
N TYR A 65 -5.47 3.19 20.54
CA TYR A 65 -5.04 2.11 21.44
C TYR A 65 -4.04 1.14 20.80
N THR A 66 -4.15 0.91 19.48
CA THR A 66 -3.21 0.06 18.72
C THR A 66 -1.83 0.69 18.59
N PHE A 67 -1.71 2.02 18.69
CA PHE A 67 -0.44 2.75 18.62
C PHE A 67 -0.01 3.40 19.95
N GLU A 68 -0.84 3.34 20.99
CA GLU A 68 -0.53 3.90 22.31
C GLU A 68 0.71 3.29 22.97
N ASN A 69 1.58 4.16 23.47
CA ASN A 69 2.81 3.83 24.18
C ASN A 69 2.60 3.71 25.70
N SER A 70 1.68 2.81 26.10
CA SER A 70 1.46 2.50 27.51
C SER A 70 2.54 1.55 28.03
N TRP A 71 3.06 1.77 29.24
CA TRP A 71 4.06 0.89 29.86
C TRP A 71 3.60 -0.58 29.95
N ARG A 72 2.30 -0.82 30.18
CA ARG A 72 1.69 -2.16 30.16
C ARG A 72 1.85 -2.85 28.80
N LYS A 73 1.72 -2.08 27.72
CA LYS A 73 1.85 -2.58 26.35
C LYS A 73 3.31 -2.80 25.97
N ARG A 74 4.23 -1.93 26.40
CA ARG A 74 5.68 -2.18 26.28
C ARG A 74 6.08 -3.47 26.96
N PHE A 75 5.57 -3.68 28.17
CA PHE A 75 5.84 -4.90 28.93
C PHE A 75 5.21 -6.12 28.25
N SER A 76 3.97 -6.02 27.77
CA SER A 76 3.31 -7.12 27.04
C SER A 76 4.02 -7.48 25.74
N ILE A 77 4.38 -6.49 24.90
CA ILE A 77 5.15 -6.70 23.67
C ILE A 77 6.54 -7.29 23.98
N PHE A 78 7.19 -6.86 25.06
CA PHE A 78 8.45 -7.44 25.52
C PHE A 78 8.27 -8.92 25.89
N LEU A 79 7.22 -9.24 26.64
CA LEU A 79 6.91 -10.64 27.00
C LEU A 79 6.59 -11.49 25.75
N GLU A 80 5.79 -10.96 24.82
CA GLU A 80 5.41 -11.63 23.57
C GLU A 80 6.62 -11.88 22.65
N ASN A 81 7.60 -10.97 22.60
CA ASN A 81 8.81 -11.14 21.77
C ASN A 81 9.91 -11.97 22.45
N THR A 82 9.92 -12.04 23.78
CA THR A 82 11.01 -12.71 24.54
C THR A 82 10.66 -14.15 24.89
N PHE A 83 9.38 -14.46 25.14
CA PHE A 83 8.96 -15.77 25.63
C PHE A 83 8.21 -16.58 24.55
N PRO A 84 8.41 -17.91 24.49
CA PRO A 84 7.71 -18.78 23.54
C PRO A 84 6.18 -18.70 23.67
N THR A 85 5.47 -19.02 22.59
CA THR A 85 4.00 -18.90 22.44
C THR A 85 3.17 -19.54 23.57
N ARG A 86 3.72 -20.54 24.27
CA ARG A 86 3.08 -21.17 25.43
C ARG A 86 2.94 -20.23 26.64
N PHE A 87 3.90 -19.33 26.86
CA PHE A 87 3.81 -18.30 27.91
C PHE A 87 2.82 -17.18 27.54
N ILE A 88 2.65 -16.91 26.25
CA ILE A 88 1.70 -15.89 25.74
C ILE A 88 0.26 -16.23 26.13
N ASN A 89 -0.12 -17.51 26.13
CA ASN A 89 -1.46 -17.92 26.56
C ASN A 89 -1.73 -17.60 28.04
N ILE A 90 -0.73 -17.74 28.90
CA ILE A 90 -0.82 -17.41 30.33
C ILE A 90 -0.89 -15.88 30.52
N VAL A 91 -0.08 -15.11 29.78
CA VAL A 91 -0.12 -13.63 29.81
C VAL A 91 -1.49 -13.10 29.35
N ASN A 92 -2.10 -13.77 28.37
CA ASN A 92 -3.44 -13.44 27.88
C ASN A 92 -4.54 -13.75 28.90
N GLU A 93 -4.43 -14.85 29.66
CA GLU A 93 -5.37 -15.22 30.73
C GLU A 93 -5.28 -14.29 31.95
N VAL A 94 -4.09 -13.77 32.27
CA VAL A 94 -3.86 -12.85 33.40
C VAL A 94 -4.21 -11.39 33.06
N GLY A 95 -4.77 -11.13 31.87
CA GLY A 95 -5.29 -9.82 31.48
C GLY A 95 -4.23 -8.81 30.97
N PHE A 96 -3.03 -9.28 30.63
CA PHE A 96 -1.94 -8.48 30.05
C PHE A 96 -1.89 -8.56 28.51
N SER A 97 -2.89 -9.16 27.86
CA SER A 97 -2.98 -9.23 26.39
C SER A 97 -2.82 -7.85 25.75
N SER A 98 -1.92 -7.75 24.76
CA SER A 98 -1.82 -6.56 23.89
C SER A 98 -3.08 -6.33 23.05
N ARG A 99 -3.93 -7.36 22.90
CA ARG A 99 -5.18 -7.36 22.12
C ARG A 99 -6.39 -7.37 23.05
N LYS A 100 -7.20 -6.31 23.04
CA LYS A 100 -8.49 -6.28 23.75
C LYS A 100 -9.55 -6.99 22.90
N LYS A 101 -10.15 -8.07 23.43
CA LYS A 101 -11.26 -8.80 22.76
C LYS A 101 -12.43 -7.88 22.35
N GLU A 102 -12.67 -6.82 23.12
CA GLU A 102 -13.69 -5.80 22.81
C GLU A 102 -13.47 -5.15 21.42
N ILE A 103 -12.22 -4.83 21.08
CA ILE A 103 -11.87 -4.20 19.79
C ILE A 103 -12.15 -5.18 18.65
N GLU A 104 -11.69 -6.42 18.82
CA GLU A 104 -11.90 -7.49 17.85
C GLU A 104 -13.39 -7.75 17.62
N THR A 105 -14.18 -7.86 18.69
CA THR A 105 -15.64 -8.08 18.60
C THR A 105 -16.33 -6.90 17.88
N TYR A 106 -15.96 -5.66 18.22
CA TYR A 106 -16.52 -4.47 17.56
C TYR A 106 -16.26 -4.46 16.06
N PHE A 107 -15.02 -4.74 15.64
CA PHE A 107 -14.66 -4.76 14.21
C PHE A 107 -15.33 -5.91 13.46
N VAL A 108 -15.32 -7.12 14.02
CA VAL A 108 -16.00 -8.28 13.42
C VAL A 108 -17.49 -8.01 13.25
N ASP A 109 -18.15 -7.45 14.27
CA ASP A 109 -19.58 -7.13 14.20
C ASP A 109 -19.89 -6.02 13.18
N MET A 110 -19.04 -5.00 13.09
CA MET A 110 -19.18 -3.92 12.10
C MET A 110 -19.07 -4.45 10.67
N ILE A 111 -18.07 -5.28 10.40
CA ILE A 111 -17.85 -5.88 9.08
C ILE A 111 -19.00 -6.85 8.75
N ARG A 112 -19.38 -7.73 9.68
CA ARG A 112 -20.49 -8.67 9.49
C ARG A 112 -21.78 -7.95 9.12
N LYS A 113 -22.19 -6.95 9.91
CA LYS A 113 -23.41 -6.15 9.62
C LYS A 113 -23.36 -5.48 8.25
N THR A 114 -22.18 -5.02 7.83
CA THR A 114 -21.99 -4.35 6.54
C THR A 114 -22.10 -5.34 5.38
N VAL A 115 -21.49 -6.52 5.51
CA VAL A 115 -21.60 -7.60 4.51
C VAL A 115 -23.05 -8.08 4.42
N ASP A 116 -23.69 -8.39 5.56
CA ASP A 116 -25.08 -8.85 5.62
C ASP A 116 -26.05 -7.84 4.98
N TYR A 117 -25.84 -6.54 5.23
CA TYR A 117 -26.64 -5.49 4.60
C TYR A 117 -26.45 -5.46 3.09
N ARG A 118 -25.21 -5.57 2.59
CA ARG A 118 -24.92 -5.51 1.15
C ARG A 118 -25.47 -6.71 0.41
N GLU A 119 -25.31 -7.92 0.95
CA GLU A 119 -25.84 -9.16 0.39
C GLU A 119 -27.38 -9.13 0.37
N LYS A 120 -28.02 -8.66 1.45
CA LYS A 120 -29.49 -8.58 1.52
C LYS A 120 -30.10 -7.55 0.56
N ASN A 121 -29.40 -6.46 0.30
CA ASN A 121 -29.92 -5.33 -0.50
C ASN A 121 -29.30 -5.26 -1.91
N ASN A 122 -28.49 -6.24 -2.31
CA ASN A 122 -27.75 -6.26 -3.59
C ASN A 122 -26.96 -4.97 -3.85
N VAL A 123 -26.28 -4.45 -2.82
CA VAL A 123 -25.53 -3.20 -2.92
C VAL A 123 -24.14 -3.45 -3.48
N PHE A 124 -23.92 -3.03 -4.72
CA PHE A 124 -22.61 -3.02 -5.36
C PHE A 124 -21.85 -1.74 -5.05
N ARG A 125 -20.63 -1.87 -4.50
CA ARG A 125 -19.73 -0.74 -4.26
C ARG A 125 -18.31 -1.09 -4.69
N LYS A 126 -17.66 -0.18 -5.42
CA LYS A 126 -16.30 -0.33 -5.94
C LYS A 126 -15.25 -0.10 -4.83
N ASP A 127 -15.23 -0.96 -3.82
CA ASP A 127 -14.33 -0.90 -2.66
C ASP A 127 -13.64 -2.24 -2.36
N ALA A 128 -12.66 -2.24 -1.46
CA ALA A 128 -11.91 -3.46 -1.14
C ALA A 128 -12.78 -4.52 -0.46
N LEU A 129 -13.76 -4.11 0.35
CA LEU A 129 -14.70 -5.02 1.00
C LEU A 129 -15.51 -5.81 -0.03
N HIS A 130 -15.92 -5.19 -1.13
CA HIS A 130 -16.64 -5.89 -2.18
C HIS A 130 -15.78 -6.97 -2.87
N LEU A 131 -14.47 -6.72 -3.05
CA LEU A 131 -13.53 -7.75 -3.52
C LEU A 131 -13.43 -8.92 -2.52
N LEU A 132 -13.42 -8.62 -1.22
CA LEU A 132 -13.43 -9.66 -0.17
C LEU A 132 -14.75 -10.43 -0.12
N ILE A 133 -15.89 -9.79 -0.38
CA ILE A 133 -17.19 -10.46 -0.51
C ILE A 133 -17.19 -11.41 -1.71
N GLN A 134 -16.67 -10.97 -2.86
CA GLN A 134 -16.53 -11.84 -4.05
C GLN A 134 -15.65 -13.05 -3.74
N LEU A 135 -14.52 -12.87 -3.06
CA LEU A 135 -13.68 -13.98 -2.61
C LEU A 135 -14.40 -14.92 -1.65
N LYS A 136 -15.13 -14.38 -0.66
CA LYS A 136 -15.94 -15.17 0.28
C LYS A 136 -16.98 -16.02 -0.45
N ASN A 137 -17.72 -15.42 -1.39
CA ASN A 137 -18.89 -16.05 -2.01
C ASN A 137 -18.52 -16.95 -3.20
N THR A 138 -17.55 -16.54 -4.01
CA THR A 138 -17.22 -17.20 -5.29
C THR A 138 -15.82 -17.82 -5.33
N GLY A 139 -14.97 -17.50 -4.35
CA GLY A 139 -13.55 -17.90 -4.38
C GLY A 139 -12.70 -17.14 -5.41
N ARG A 140 -13.27 -16.17 -6.12
CA ARG A 140 -12.60 -15.38 -7.16
C ARG A 140 -12.92 -13.89 -7.03
N VAL A 141 -12.14 -13.06 -7.72
CA VAL A 141 -12.43 -11.64 -7.93
C VAL A 141 -12.71 -11.45 -9.41
N LEU A 142 -13.89 -10.93 -9.76
CA LEU A 142 -14.31 -10.72 -11.15
C LEU A 142 -13.95 -9.30 -11.62
N GLY A 143 -13.73 -9.15 -12.92
CA GLY A 143 -13.50 -7.86 -13.57
C GLY A 143 -14.78 -7.01 -13.69
N ASP A 144 -14.60 -5.71 -13.91
CA ASP A 144 -15.64 -4.66 -13.83
C ASP A 144 -16.91 -4.92 -14.67
N GLU A 145 -16.78 -5.52 -15.86
CA GLU A 145 -17.92 -5.80 -16.75
C GLU A 145 -18.63 -7.12 -16.40
N GLU A 146 -17.89 -8.15 -15.99
CA GLU A 146 -18.47 -9.44 -15.60
C GLU A 146 -19.22 -9.35 -14.27
N ALA A 147 -18.73 -8.59 -13.30
CA ALA A 147 -19.40 -8.39 -12.01
C ALA A 147 -20.71 -7.59 -12.13
N ALA A 148 -20.83 -6.72 -13.14
CA ALA A 148 -22.04 -5.95 -13.39
C ALA A 148 -23.10 -6.73 -14.21
N LEU A 149 -22.66 -7.69 -15.03
CA LEU A 149 -23.52 -8.49 -15.90
C LEU A 149 -23.99 -9.81 -15.26
N LYS A 150 -23.14 -10.44 -14.45
CA LYS A 150 -23.47 -11.66 -13.71
C LYS A 150 -23.90 -11.26 -12.30
N GLY A 151 -25.18 -10.96 -12.11
CA GLY A 151 -25.74 -10.87 -10.75
C GLY A 151 -25.41 -12.14 -9.96
N ASP A 152 -25.28 -12.03 -8.64
CA ASP A 152 -24.78 -13.02 -7.66
C ASP A 152 -25.43 -14.43 -7.66
N ASN A 153 -26.22 -14.81 -8.67
CA ASN A 153 -27.05 -16.02 -8.71
C ASN A 153 -26.47 -17.21 -9.47
N GLU A 154 -25.25 -17.17 -9.99
CA GLU A 154 -24.59 -18.38 -10.48
C GLU A 154 -23.54 -18.88 -9.47
N ASN A 155 -23.79 -20.07 -8.92
CA ASN A 155 -22.80 -20.87 -8.20
C ASN A 155 -21.65 -21.24 -9.17
N VAL A 156 -20.71 -20.32 -9.39
CA VAL A 156 -19.51 -20.60 -10.17
C VAL A 156 -18.53 -21.36 -9.28
N THR A 157 -18.69 -22.69 -9.24
CA THR A 157 -17.72 -23.60 -8.67
C THR A 157 -16.62 -23.89 -9.70
N GLY A 158 -15.38 -23.45 -9.42
CA GLY A 158 -14.20 -23.84 -10.19
C GLY A 158 -13.02 -22.89 -9.99
N GLY A 159 -11.80 -23.29 -10.38
CA GLY A 159 -10.60 -22.42 -10.43
C GLY A 159 -10.52 -21.53 -11.69
N ILE A 160 -9.61 -20.55 -11.69
CA ILE A 160 -9.43 -19.62 -12.82
C ILE A 160 -9.01 -20.34 -14.11
N THR A 161 -9.60 -19.96 -15.26
CA THR A 161 -9.21 -20.53 -16.56
C THR A 161 -7.82 -20.06 -16.98
N MET A 162 -7.18 -20.75 -17.93
CA MET A 162 -5.85 -20.36 -18.41
C MET A 162 -5.84 -18.95 -19.05
N ASN A 163 -6.95 -18.54 -19.65
CA ASN A 163 -7.09 -17.20 -20.23
C ASN A 163 -7.31 -16.14 -19.15
N GLU A 164 -8.09 -16.44 -18.11
CA GLU A 164 -8.24 -15.57 -16.92
C GLU A 164 -6.92 -15.39 -16.16
N LEU A 165 -6.16 -16.48 -15.99
CA LEU A 165 -4.84 -16.44 -15.37
C LEU A 165 -3.87 -15.57 -16.18
N ALA A 166 -3.89 -15.70 -17.50
CA ALA A 166 -3.07 -14.89 -18.40
C ALA A 166 -3.44 -13.40 -18.34
N ALA A 167 -4.74 -13.07 -18.35
CA ALA A 167 -5.24 -11.71 -18.22
C ALA A 167 -4.88 -11.09 -16.86
N GLN A 168 -5.06 -11.84 -15.77
CA GLN A 168 -4.73 -11.37 -14.42
C GLN A 168 -3.21 -11.13 -14.26
N ALA A 169 -2.38 -12.03 -14.80
CA ALA A 169 -0.93 -11.86 -14.80
C ALA A 169 -0.48 -10.72 -15.74
N PHE A 170 -1.18 -10.44 -16.84
CA PHE A 170 -0.96 -9.26 -17.69
C PHE A 170 -1.28 -7.96 -16.94
N VAL A 171 -2.39 -7.92 -16.19
CA VAL A 171 -2.71 -6.76 -15.33
C VAL A 171 -1.64 -6.55 -14.26
N PHE A 172 -1.18 -7.62 -13.59
CA PHE A 172 -0.07 -7.53 -12.63
C PHE A 172 1.26 -7.12 -13.28
N PHE A 173 1.49 -7.49 -14.55
CA PHE A 173 2.66 -7.11 -15.34
C PHE A 173 2.67 -5.60 -15.64
N VAL A 174 1.54 -5.03 -16.04
CA VAL A 174 1.39 -3.59 -16.25
C VAL A 174 1.38 -2.82 -14.91
N ALA A 175 0.90 -3.46 -13.83
CA ALA A 175 0.64 -2.82 -12.54
C ALA A 175 1.68 -3.06 -11.43
N GLY A 176 2.92 -3.53 -11.67
CA GLY A 176 3.88 -3.80 -10.57
C GLY A 176 5.35 -3.69 -10.96
N PHE A 177 6.12 -2.88 -10.22
CA PHE A 177 7.50 -2.43 -10.53
C PHE A 177 8.62 -3.40 -10.07
N GLU A 178 8.29 -4.56 -9.48
CA GLU A 178 9.30 -5.47 -8.90
C GLU A 178 9.16 -6.92 -9.42
N THR A 179 7.94 -7.35 -9.75
CA THR A 179 7.71 -8.49 -10.65
C THR A 179 8.23 -8.22 -12.05
N SER A 180 8.39 -6.95 -12.44
CA SER A 180 8.87 -6.52 -13.75
C SER A 180 10.34 -6.85 -13.98
N ALA A 181 11.29 -6.71 -13.03
CA ALA A 181 12.70 -6.91 -13.38
C ALA A 181 13.02 -8.36 -13.81
N THR A 182 12.55 -9.35 -13.04
CA THR A 182 12.73 -10.77 -13.40
C THR A 182 11.84 -11.14 -14.60
N THR A 183 10.58 -10.72 -14.63
CA THR A 183 9.67 -11.03 -15.75
C THR A 183 10.09 -10.35 -17.04
N MET A 184 10.57 -9.10 -17.01
CA MET A 184 11.17 -8.40 -18.14
C MET A 184 12.44 -9.09 -18.59
N THR A 185 13.28 -9.61 -17.68
CA THR A 185 14.47 -10.38 -18.07
C THR A 185 14.08 -11.64 -18.84
N PHE A 186 13.10 -12.39 -18.37
CA PHE A 186 12.58 -13.56 -19.10
C PHE A 186 11.82 -13.19 -20.37
N ALA A 187 11.03 -12.12 -20.37
CA ALA A 187 10.32 -11.63 -21.55
C ALA A 187 11.29 -11.14 -22.62
N LEU A 188 12.35 -10.42 -22.24
CA LEU A 188 13.41 -9.98 -23.14
C LEU A 188 14.21 -11.16 -23.67
N LEU A 189 14.46 -12.19 -22.84
CA LEU A 189 15.10 -13.43 -23.28
C LEU A 189 14.23 -14.19 -24.29
N GLU A 190 12.94 -14.36 -24.03
CA GLU A 190 11.98 -14.99 -24.95
C GLU A 190 11.83 -14.19 -26.25
N LEU A 191 11.74 -12.86 -26.17
CA LEU A 191 11.70 -12.00 -27.36
C LEU A 191 13.01 -12.07 -28.15
N ALA A 192 14.16 -12.18 -27.48
CA ALA A 192 15.45 -12.37 -28.14
C ALA A 192 15.56 -13.72 -28.86
N GLN A 193 14.91 -14.76 -28.32
CA GLN A 193 14.83 -16.08 -28.95
C GLN A 193 13.79 -16.16 -30.08
N ASN A 194 12.88 -15.18 -30.19
CA ASN A 194 11.78 -15.16 -31.18
C ASN A 194 11.77 -13.86 -32.01
N PRO A 195 12.68 -13.68 -32.99
CA PRO A 195 12.84 -12.43 -33.75
C PRO A 195 11.57 -11.97 -34.50
N VAL A 196 10.77 -12.91 -35.00
CA VAL A 196 9.51 -12.62 -35.71
C VAL A 196 8.47 -12.00 -34.77
N VAL A 197 8.38 -12.52 -33.54
CA VAL A 197 7.46 -12.00 -32.52
C VAL A 197 7.92 -10.61 -32.07
N GLN A 198 9.23 -10.44 -31.86
CA GLN A 198 9.81 -9.17 -31.50
C GLN A 198 9.53 -8.08 -32.55
N GLU A 199 9.64 -8.38 -33.84
CA GLU A 199 9.42 -7.39 -34.88
C GLU A 199 7.95 -7.01 -35.03
N LYS A 200 7.02 -7.97 -34.94
CA LYS A 200 5.57 -7.68 -34.93
C LYS A 200 5.18 -6.83 -33.73
N LEU A 201 5.74 -7.12 -32.56
CA LEU A 201 5.49 -6.32 -31.35
C LEU A 201 6.03 -4.90 -31.49
N ARG A 202 7.21 -4.72 -32.09
CA ARG A 202 7.74 -3.38 -32.39
C ARG A 202 6.84 -2.60 -33.35
N GLN A 203 6.24 -3.26 -34.34
CA GLN A 203 5.33 -2.63 -35.28
C GLN A 203 4.07 -2.13 -34.58
N GLU A 204 3.48 -2.96 -33.71
CA GLU A 204 2.33 -2.57 -32.90
C GLU A 204 2.68 -1.39 -31.97
N ILE A 205 3.80 -1.44 -31.25
CA ILE A 205 4.25 -0.34 -30.38
C ILE A 205 4.38 0.97 -31.19
N LYS A 206 5.01 0.92 -32.37
CA LYS A 206 5.16 2.10 -33.24
C LYS A 206 3.81 2.63 -33.73
N GLN A 207 2.86 1.74 -34.01
CA GLN A 207 1.52 2.13 -34.42
C GLN A 207 0.75 2.79 -33.28
N THR A 208 0.77 2.20 -32.10
CA THR A 208 0.13 2.74 -30.89
C THR A 208 0.71 4.10 -30.52
N LEU A 209 2.03 4.27 -30.59
CA LEU A 209 2.69 5.57 -30.35
C LEU A 209 2.25 6.63 -31.36
N LYS A 210 2.15 6.28 -32.66
CA LYS A 210 1.64 7.21 -33.69
C LYS A 210 0.19 7.62 -33.45
N GLN A 211 -0.64 6.70 -32.97
CA GLN A 211 -2.06 6.95 -32.71
C GLN A 211 -2.31 7.78 -31.44
N ASN A 212 -1.35 7.79 -30.49
CA ASN A 212 -1.49 8.44 -29.19
C ASN A 212 -0.50 9.59 -28.98
N GLU A 213 -0.19 10.36 -30.03
CA GLU A 213 0.69 11.55 -29.96
C GLU A 213 2.07 11.27 -29.32
N ASN A 214 2.67 10.11 -29.62
CA ASN A 214 3.91 9.60 -29.02
C ASN A 214 3.87 9.42 -27.49
N LYS A 215 2.68 9.27 -26.89
CA LYS A 215 2.50 8.95 -25.47
C LYS A 215 1.95 7.54 -25.31
N LEU A 216 2.50 6.80 -24.34
CA LEU A 216 1.97 5.53 -23.88
C LEU A 216 1.13 5.78 -22.62
N THR A 217 -0.18 5.65 -22.74
CA THR A 217 -1.14 5.67 -21.63
C THR A 217 -1.52 4.24 -21.23
N TYR A 218 -2.14 4.07 -20.06
CA TYR A 218 -2.63 2.77 -19.60
C TYR A 218 -3.66 2.18 -20.57
N GLU A 219 -4.56 3.01 -21.09
CA GLU A 219 -5.57 2.63 -22.07
C GLU A 219 -4.94 2.24 -23.41
N SER A 220 -3.89 2.95 -23.85
CA SER A 220 -3.16 2.60 -25.08
C SER A 220 -2.43 1.26 -24.97
N LEU A 221 -1.97 0.89 -23.77
CA LEU A 221 -1.32 -0.39 -23.49
C LEU A 221 -2.32 -1.55 -23.45
N LEU A 222 -3.51 -1.32 -22.87
CA LEU A 222 -4.60 -2.30 -22.88
C LEU A 222 -5.14 -2.56 -24.29
N GLY A 223 -5.07 -1.57 -25.19
CA GLY A 223 -5.48 -1.71 -26.59
C GLY A 223 -4.48 -2.44 -27.50
N MET A 224 -3.34 -2.90 -26.98
CA MET A 224 -2.33 -3.63 -27.76
C MET A 224 -2.62 -5.13 -27.78
N GLU A 225 -3.46 -5.56 -28.72
CA GLU A 225 -3.90 -6.96 -28.84
C GLU A 225 -2.76 -7.96 -29.07
N TYR A 226 -1.69 -7.57 -29.79
CA TYR A 226 -0.55 -8.44 -30.05
C TYR A 226 0.36 -8.54 -28.83
N LEU A 227 0.60 -7.45 -28.11
CA LEU A 227 1.28 -7.46 -26.81
C LEU A 227 0.57 -8.37 -25.80
N GLU A 228 -0.76 -8.30 -25.72
CA GLU A 228 -1.57 -9.17 -24.88
C GLU A 228 -1.36 -10.66 -25.23
N LYS A 229 -1.40 -11.01 -26.53
CA LYS A 229 -1.14 -12.37 -27.02
C LYS A 229 0.26 -12.86 -26.65
N VAL A 230 1.28 -12.03 -26.84
CA VAL A 230 2.68 -12.37 -26.52
C VAL A 230 2.85 -12.66 -25.02
N ILE A 231 2.28 -11.81 -24.17
CA ILE A 231 2.37 -12.01 -22.71
C ILE A 231 1.57 -13.24 -22.29
N SER A 232 0.39 -13.47 -22.87
CA SER A 232 -0.44 -14.65 -22.61
C SER A 232 0.29 -15.95 -22.95
N ASP A 233 0.95 -16.02 -24.10
CA ASP A 233 1.73 -17.19 -24.53
C ASP A 233 2.93 -17.43 -23.61
N MET A 234 3.63 -16.37 -23.19
CA MET A 234 4.76 -16.46 -22.26
C MET A 234 4.31 -17.00 -20.89
N ILE A 235 3.19 -16.49 -20.37
CA ILE A 235 2.62 -16.95 -19.10
C ILE A 235 2.24 -18.43 -19.20
N ARG A 236 1.58 -18.84 -20.30
CA ARG A 236 1.21 -20.24 -20.56
C ARG A 236 2.40 -21.17 -20.52
N LYS A 237 3.46 -20.87 -21.29
CA LYS A 237 4.70 -21.67 -21.27
C LYS A 237 5.34 -21.75 -19.89
N THR A 238 5.31 -20.65 -19.13
CA THR A 238 5.88 -20.60 -17.78
C THR A 238 5.07 -21.45 -16.80
N VAL A 239 3.74 -21.40 -16.87
CA VAL A 239 2.83 -22.26 -16.08
C VAL A 239 3.08 -23.73 -16.42
N ASP A 240 3.06 -24.08 -17.71
CA ASP A 240 3.27 -25.45 -18.19
C ASP A 240 4.63 -25.99 -17.73
N TYR A 241 5.69 -25.17 -17.83
CA TYR A 241 7.02 -25.54 -17.36
C TYR A 241 7.04 -25.80 -15.84
N ARG A 242 6.42 -24.92 -15.05
CA ARG A 242 6.39 -25.07 -13.58
C ARG A 242 5.60 -26.29 -13.14
N GLU A 243 4.47 -26.56 -13.78
CA GLU A 243 3.63 -27.73 -13.52
C GLU A 243 4.34 -29.03 -13.92
N LYS A 244 4.96 -29.07 -15.11
CA LYS A 244 5.67 -30.25 -15.61
C LYS A 244 6.91 -30.60 -14.80
N ASN A 245 7.64 -29.59 -14.32
CA ASN A 245 8.92 -29.77 -13.62
C ASN A 245 8.78 -29.63 -12.09
N ASN A 246 7.56 -29.51 -11.56
CA ASN A 246 7.28 -29.28 -10.13
C ASN A 246 8.09 -28.11 -9.53
N VAL A 247 8.26 -27.02 -10.29
CA VAL A 247 9.04 -25.86 -9.85
C VAL A 247 8.20 -25.01 -8.90
N PHE A 248 8.58 -25.04 -7.62
CA PHE A 248 7.96 -24.23 -6.57
C PHE A 248 8.69 -22.89 -6.40
N ARG A 249 7.96 -21.79 -6.59
CA ARG A 249 8.46 -20.43 -6.33
C ARG A 249 7.37 -19.64 -5.63
N LYS A 250 7.66 -19.09 -4.45
CA LYS A 250 6.72 -18.28 -3.67
C LYS A 250 6.54 -16.90 -4.31
N ASP A 251 5.83 -16.84 -5.43
CA ASP A 251 5.52 -15.62 -6.18
C ASP A 251 4.04 -15.57 -6.57
N ALA A 252 3.58 -14.40 -7.04
CA ALA A 252 2.17 -14.20 -7.42
C ALA A 252 1.69 -15.19 -8.49
N LEU A 253 2.57 -15.59 -9.43
CA LEU A 253 2.23 -16.58 -10.45
C LEU A 253 1.96 -17.95 -9.84
N HIS A 254 2.68 -18.35 -8.78
CA HIS A 254 2.40 -19.58 -8.07
C HIS A 254 1.04 -19.57 -7.36
N LEU A 255 0.64 -18.45 -6.76
CA LEU A 255 -0.70 -18.30 -6.18
C LEU A 255 -1.79 -18.41 -7.25
N LEU A 256 -1.56 -17.84 -8.45
CA LEU A 256 -2.46 -17.99 -9.59
C LEU A 256 -2.52 -19.44 -10.09
N ILE A 257 -1.39 -20.15 -10.13
CA ILE A 257 -1.36 -21.58 -10.48
C ILE A 257 -2.13 -22.42 -9.45
N GLN A 258 -2.01 -22.12 -8.15
CA GLN A 258 -2.80 -22.77 -7.10
C GLN A 258 -4.30 -22.49 -7.28
N LEU A 259 -4.68 -21.25 -7.54
CA LEU A 259 -6.07 -20.89 -7.84
C LEU A 259 -6.60 -21.60 -9.08
N LYS A 260 -5.78 -21.73 -10.14
CA LYS A 260 -6.11 -22.49 -11.36
C LYS A 260 -6.34 -23.97 -11.06
N ASN A 261 -5.44 -24.58 -10.30
CA ASN A 261 -5.42 -26.04 -10.12
C ASN A 261 -6.32 -26.52 -8.99
N THR A 262 -6.52 -25.71 -7.96
CA THR A 262 -7.20 -26.12 -6.71
C THR A 262 -8.43 -25.27 -6.38
N GLY A 263 -8.66 -24.16 -7.09
CA GLY A 263 -9.74 -23.22 -6.77
C GLY A 263 -9.52 -22.40 -5.50
N ARG A 264 -8.40 -22.58 -4.79
CA ARG A 264 -8.01 -21.80 -3.60
C ARG A 264 -6.51 -21.48 -3.60
N VAL A 265 -6.09 -20.57 -2.74
CA VAL A 265 -4.69 -20.36 -2.39
C VAL A 265 -4.42 -21.14 -1.10
N LEU A 266 -3.46 -22.06 -1.12
CA LEU A 266 -3.09 -22.86 0.06
C LEU A 266 -2.08 -22.09 0.91
N GLY A 267 -2.18 -22.26 2.24
CA GLY A 267 -1.21 -21.69 3.18
C GLY A 267 0.20 -22.27 2.99
N ASP A 268 1.20 -21.58 3.56
CA ASP A 268 2.62 -21.87 3.36
C ASP A 268 3.04 -23.32 3.70
N ASP A 269 2.29 -24.01 4.55
CA ASP A 269 2.60 -25.36 5.06
C ASP A 269 1.90 -26.50 4.27
N GLU A 270 0.93 -26.17 3.40
CA GLU A 270 0.13 -27.15 2.62
C GLU A 270 0.36 -27.05 1.10
N ALA A 271 1.29 -26.20 0.66
CA ALA A 271 1.41 -25.77 -0.73
C ALA A 271 2.04 -26.84 -1.67
N THR A 272 1.22 -27.77 -2.17
CA THR A 272 1.53 -28.61 -3.35
C THR A 272 0.80 -28.09 -4.59
N LEU A 273 1.39 -28.27 -5.78
CA LEU A 273 0.75 -27.93 -7.07
C LEU A 273 -0.52 -28.77 -7.37
N LYS A 274 -0.73 -29.84 -6.60
CA LYS A 274 -1.86 -30.77 -6.67
C LYS A 274 -2.51 -30.78 -5.28
N GLY A 275 -3.70 -30.20 -5.16
CA GLY A 275 -4.50 -30.28 -3.93
C GLY A 275 -5.33 -31.56 -3.95
N ASP A 276 -5.49 -32.20 -2.79
CA ASP A 276 -6.39 -33.33 -2.63
C ASP A 276 -7.85 -32.89 -2.88
N ASN A 277 -8.55 -33.69 -3.70
CA ASN A 277 -9.94 -33.46 -4.14
C ASN A 277 -10.93 -33.67 -2.98
N GLU A 278 -11.06 -32.69 -2.09
CA GLU A 278 -12.25 -32.58 -1.24
C GLU A 278 -13.12 -31.40 -1.68
N ASN A 279 -14.38 -31.69 -1.97
CA ASN A 279 -15.44 -30.71 -2.25
C ASN A 279 -15.61 -29.80 -1.03
N VAL A 280 -14.97 -28.63 -1.03
CA VAL A 280 -15.09 -27.65 0.05
C VAL A 280 -15.51 -26.30 -0.52
N THR A 281 -16.71 -25.89 -0.13
CA THR A 281 -17.32 -24.58 -0.41
C THR A 281 -16.81 -23.53 0.59
N GLY A 282 -16.07 -22.52 0.10
CA GLY A 282 -15.74 -21.28 0.84
C GLY A 282 -14.23 -21.01 0.96
N SER A 283 -13.73 -19.91 0.37
CA SER A 283 -12.28 -19.63 0.29
C SER A 283 -11.72 -18.77 1.44
N ILE A 284 -12.57 -17.99 2.14
CA ILE A 284 -12.24 -17.26 3.37
C ILE A 284 -13.49 -17.15 4.29
N THR A 285 -13.30 -17.31 5.60
CA THR A 285 -14.36 -17.17 6.62
C THR A 285 -14.66 -15.70 6.93
N MET A 286 -15.82 -15.43 7.55
CA MET A 286 -16.18 -14.06 7.99
C MET A 286 -15.16 -13.48 8.98
N ASN A 287 -14.58 -14.32 9.84
CA ASN A 287 -13.56 -13.88 10.79
C ASN A 287 -12.24 -13.55 10.10
N GLU A 288 -11.84 -14.32 9.08
CA GLU A 288 -10.65 -14.01 8.27
C GLU A 288 -10.86 -12.74 7.45
N LEU A 289 -12.04 -12.55 6.85
CA LEU A 289 -12.40 -11.33 6.15
C LEU A 289 -12.32 -10.11 7.08
N ALA A 290 -12.92 -10.20 8.28
CA ALA A 290 -12.87 -9.14 9.28
C ALA A 290 -11.44 -8.86 9.79
N ALA A 291 -10.62 -9.91 9.96
CA ALA A 291 -9.22 -9.75 10.36
C ALA A 291 -8.39 -9.05 9.27
N GLN A 292 -8.55 -9.43 8.00
CA GLN A 292 -7.88 -8.77 6.88
C GLN A 292 -8.32 -7.31 6.74
N ALA A 293 -9.62 -7.05 6.86
CA ALA A 293 -10.18 -5.70 6.95
C ALA A 293 -9.53 -4.87 8.07
N PHE A 294 -9.38 -5.44 9.27
CA PHE A 294 -8.72 -4.77 10.40
C PHE A 294 -7.24 -4.45 10.14
N VAL A 295 -6.50 -5.34 9.47
CA VAL A 295 -5.11 -5.09 9.08
C VAL A 295 -5.01 -3.91 8.12
N PHE A 296 -5.89 -3.83 7.11
CA PHE A 296 -5.96 -2.68 6.21
C PHE A 296 -6.25 -1.38 6.96
N PHE A 297 -7.11 -1.43 7.99
CA PHE A 297 -7.37 -0.29 8.85
C PHE A 297 -6.09 0.23 9.50
N VAL A 298 -5.50 -0.60 10.36
CA VAL A 298 -4.35 -0.23 11.19
C VAL A 298 -3.14 0.18 10.35
N ALA A 299 -2.85 -0.57 9.28
CA ALA A 299 -1.69 -0.30 8.43
C ALA A 299 -1.83 0.99 7.62
N GLY A 300 -3.06 1.34 7.22
CA GLY A 300 -3.31 2.40 6.26
C GLY A 300 -3.49 3.80 6.84
N PHE A 301 -4.05 3.91 8.06
CA PHE A 301 -4.39 5.22 8.64
C PHE A 301 -3.17 5.93 9.27
N GLU A 302 -2.53 5.32 10.27
CA GLU A 302 -1.52 6.01 11.09
C GLU A 302 -0.22 6.28 10.31
N THR A 303 0.22 5.35 9.46
CA THR A 303 1.48 5.47 8.69
C THR A 303 1.41 6.59 7.66
N SER A 304 0.26 6.72 6.98
CA SER A 304 0.03 7.74 5.97
C SER A 304 -0.14 9.11 6.61
N ALA A 305 -0.88 9.19 7.72
CA ALA A 305 -1.03 10.43 8.49
C ALA A 305 0.30 10.94 9.04
N THR A 306 1.11 10.02 9.58
CA THR A 306 2.48 10.31 10.02
C THR A 306 3.34 10.84 8.88
N THR A 307 3.31 10.20 7.71
CA THR A 307 4.08 10.64 6.53
C THR A 307 3.69 12.06 6.12
N MET A 308 2.38 12.35 6.03
CA MET A 308 1.89 13.69 5.71
C MET A 308 2.27 14.71 6.79
N THR A 309 2.22 14.32 8.07
CA THR A 309 2.58 15.18 9.20
C THR A 309 4.03 15.63 9.11
N PHE A 310 4.96 14.70 8.89
CA PHE A 310 6.38 15.01 8.72
C PHE A 310 6.66 15.76 7.42
N ALA A 311 5.95 15.45 6.32
CA ALA A 311 6.09 16.23 5.10
C ALA A 311 5.70 17.70 5.32
N LEU A 312 4.58 17.96 6.03
CA LEU A 312 4.16 19.33 6.35
C LEU A 312 5.11 20.03 7.33
N LEU A 313 5.71 19.30 8.27
CA LEU A 313 6.80 19.82 9.12
C LEU A 313 7.99 20.27 8.28
N GLU A 314 8.47 19.43 7.37
CA GLU A 314 9.62 19.75 6.52
C GLU A 314 9.31 20.90 5.57
N LEU A 315 8.09 20.95 5.01
CA LEU A 315 7.65 22.07 4.17
C LEU A 315 7.54 23.38 4.96
N ALA A 316 7.12 23.34 6.23
CA ALA A 316 7.06 24.50 7.10
C ALA A 316 8.46 25.07 7.43
N GLN A 317 9.46 24.19 7.56
CA GLN A 317 10.86 24.57 7.79
C GLN A 317 11.60 24.97 6.51
N ASN A 318 11.09 24.58 5.34
CA ASN A 318 11.71 24.82 4.04
C ASN A 318 10.76 25.56 3.07
N PRO A 319 10.52 26.88 3.27
CA PRO A 319 9.58 27.65 2.46
C PRO A 319 9.86 27.62 0.94
N VAL A 320 11.14 27.54 0.55
CA VAL A 320 11.54 27.43 -0.87
C VAL A 320 11.05 26.11 -1.48
N VAL A 321 11.13 25.01 -0.72
CA VAL A 321 10.64 23.70 -1.17
C VAL A 321 9.11 23.70 -1.22
N GLN A 322 8.47 24.32 -0.23
CA GLN A 322 7.02 24.49 -0.19
C GLN A 322 6.49 25.27 -1.40
N GLU A 323 7.15 26.37 -1.76
CA GLU A 323 6.74 27.18 -2.90
C GLU A 323 6.99 26.47 -4.23
N LYS A 324 8.11 25.76 -4.38
CA LYS A 324 8.38 24.94 -5.58
C LYS A 324 7.33 23.83 -5.76
N LEU A 325 6.93 23.18 -4.67
CA LEU A 325 5.83 22.19 -4.70
C LEU A 325 4.50 22.83 -5.08
N ARG A 326 4.18 23.99 -4.51
CA ARG A 326 2.96 24.73 -4.82
C ARG A 326 2.90 25.13 -6.30
N GLN A 327 4.02 25.54 -6.88
CA GLN A 327 4.12 25.86 -8.31
C GLN A 327 3.82 24.66 -9.20
N GLU A 328 4.36 23.48 -8.88
CA GLU A 328 4.03 22.24 -9.59
C GLU A 328 2.52 21.96 -9.50
N ILE A 329 1.94 22.00 -8.30
CA ILE A 329 0.50 21.75 -8.10
C ILE A 329 -0.35 22.73 -8.93
N LYS A 330 -0.06 24.03 -8.87
CA LYS A 330 -0.77 25.06 -9.65
C LYS A 330 -0.65 24.83 -11.15
N GLN A 331 0.54 24.47 -11.63
CA GLN A 331 0.76 24.17 -13.04
C GLN A 331 -0.02 22.94 -13.49
N THR A 332 0.01 21.86 -12.71
CA THR A 332 -0.74 20.64 -13.02
C THR A 332 -2.24 20.90 -13.06
N LEU A 333 -2.80 21.64 -12.08
CA LEU A 333 -4.21 22.01 -12.08
C LEU A 333 -4.58 22.83 -13.33
N LYS A 334 -3.77 23.82 -13.68
CA LYS A 334 -3.99 24.67 -14.88
C LYS A 334 -3.98 23.85 -16.18
N GLN A 335 -3.15 22.80 -16.27
CA GLN A 335 -3.05 21.93 -17.44
C GLN A 335 -4.21 20.92 -17.55
N ASN A 336 -5.00 20.73 -16.49
CA ASN A 336 -6.05 19.70 -16.40
C ASN A 336 -7.41 20.32 -16.03
N ASP A 337 -7.76 21.48 -16.62
CA ASP A 337 -9.04 22.17 -16.41
C ASP A 337 -9.38 22.45 -14.93
N ASN A 338 -8.37 22.75 -14.12
CA ASN A 338 -8.47 22.91 -12.66
C ASN A 338 -9.03 21.69 -11.93
N LYS A 339 -8.87 20.49 -12.50
CA LYS A 339 -9.26 19.23 -11.89
C LYS A 339 -8.05 18.37 -11.62
N LEU A 340 -8.07 17.71 -10.47
CA LEU A 340 -7.08 16.72 -10.11
C LEU A 340 -7.57 15.35 -10.59
N THR A 341 -6.85 14.74 -11.52
CA THR A 341 -7.11 13.40 -12.02
C THR A 341 -6.10 12.42 -11.45
N TYR A 342 -6.38 11.13 -11.53
CA TYR A 342 -5.45 10.09 -11.08
C TYR A 342 -4.11 10.22 -11.82
N GLU A 343 -4.16 10.43 -13.13
CA GLU A 343 -2.99 10.58 -14.00
C GLU A 343 -2.21 11.86 -13.70
N SER A 344 -2.91 12.99 -13.52
CA SER A 344 -2.24 14.28 -13.27
C SER A 344 -1.53 14.28 -11.92
N LEU A 345 -2.13 13.66 -10.89
CA LEU A 345 -1.52 13.51 -9.58
C LEU A 345 -0.29 12.57 -9.61
N LEU A 346 -0.37 11.47 -10.35
CA LEU A 346 0.79 10.57 -10.50
C LEU A 346 1.93 11.22 -11.28
N GLY A 347 1.62 12.15 -12.19
CA GLY A 347 2.59 12.91 -12.97
C GLY A 347 3.34 14.00 -12.21
N MET A 348 2.95 14.33 -10.96
CA MET A 348 3.65 15.31 -10.12
C MET A 348 4.99 14.73 -9.61
N GLU A 349 6.07 14.99 -10.34
CA GLU A 349 7.41 14.46 -10.06
C GLU A 349 8.02 15.09 -8.81
N TYR A 350 7.82 16.39 -8.57
CA TYR A 350 8.39 17.09 -7.42
C TYR A 350 7.66 16.72 -6.12
N LEU A 351 6.34 16.55 -6.15
CA LEU A 351 5.59 15.96 -5.04
C LEU A 351 6.10 14.55 -4.68
N GLU A 352 6.40 13.71 -5.67
CA GLU A 352 7.00 12.40 -5.42
C GLU A 352 8.38 12.51 -4.76
N LYS A 353 9.20 13.50 -5.16
CA LYS A 353 10.50 13.79 -4.53
C LYS A 353 10.34 14.23 -3.07
N VAL A 354 9.39 15.13 -2.78
CA VAL A 354 9.08 15.61 -1.42
C VAL A 354 8.64 14.46 -0.52
N ILE A 355 7.72 13.61 -0.98
CA ILE A 355 7.28 12.42 -0.24
C ILE A 355 8.45 11.45 -0.04
N SER A 356 9.28 11.26 -1.07
CA SER A 356 10.40 10.33 -1.00
C SER A 356 11.45 10.75 0.04
N GLU A 357 11.80 12.05 0.07
CA GLU A 357 12.72 12.62 1.06
C GLU A 357 12.11 12.63 2.46
N THR A 358 10.81 12.88 2.58
CA THR A 358 10.10 12.74 3.86
C THR A 358 10.21 11.32 4.40
N LEU A 359 9.95 10.31 3.57
CA LEU A 359 10.04 8.90 3.97
C LEU A 359 11.48 8.44 4.25
N ARG A 360 12.49 9.11 3.68
CA ARG A 360 13.89 8.87 4.01
C ARG A 360 14.19 9.39 5.42
N MET A 361 13.85 10.65 5.70
CA MET A 361 14.16 11.27 6.99
C MET A 361 13.31 10.72 8.13
N HIS A 362 12.04 10.46 7.85
CA HIS A 362 11.03 10.08 8.84
C HIS A 362 10.25 8.82 8.39
N PRO A 363 10.92 7.67 8.18
CA PRO A 363 10.24 6.42 7.82
C PRO A 363 9.31 5.99 8.95
N PRO A 364 7.99 5.83 8.72
CA PRO A 364 7.06 5.40 9.77
C PRO A 364 7.48 4.08 10.42
N ILE A 365 8.08 3.17 9.65
CA ILE A 365 8.68 1.94 10.17
C ILE A 365 10.21 2.07 10.09
N HIS A 366 10.84 2.31 11.23
CA HIS A 366 12.28 2.58 11.37
C HIS A 366 13.17 1.34 11.39
N ARG A 367 12.58 0.17 11.61
CA ARG A 367 13.28 -1.12 11.57
C ARG A 367 12.37 -2.21 11.02
N LEU A 368 12.93 -3.11 10.21
CA LEU A 368 12.22 -4.30 9.73
C LEU A 368 12.76 -5.52 10.46
N ALA A 369 11.86 -6.38 10.93
CA ALA A 369 12.23 -7.66 11.56
C ALA A 369 12.04 -8.83 10.59
N ARG A 370 12.95 -9.80 10.64
CA ARG A 370 12.85 -11.09 9.95
C ARG A 370 13.23 -12.20 10.92
N LEU A 371 12.63 -13.38 10.78
CA LEU A 371 13.03 -14.59 11.50
C LEU A 371 13.72 -15.53 10.52
N CYS A 372 14.97 -15.91 10.83
CA CYS A 372 15.72 -16.83 10.00
C CYS A 372 15.11 -18.24 10.09
N ASN A 373 14.69 -18.83 8.97
CA ASN A 373 14.02 -20.14 8.98
C ASN A 373 14.99 -21.33 8.86
N LYS A 374 16.23 -21.08 8.43
CA LYS A 374 17.29 -22.07 8.30
C LYS A 374 18.63 -21.38 8.46
N ASP A 375 19.67 -22.11 8.85
CA ASP A 375 21.03 -21.58 8.91
C ASP A 375 21.40 -20.92 7.57
N PHE A 376 21.83 -19.66 7.64
CA PHE A 376 22.12 -18.82 6.49
C PHE A 376 23.54 -18.27 6.59
N ASN A 377 24.39 -18.68 5.64
CA ASN A 377 25.74 -18.15 5.50
C ASN A 377 25.66 -16.79 4.80
N ILE A 378 26.15 -15.74 5.45
CA ILE A 378 26.19 -14.41 4.84
C ILE A 378 27.21 -14.43 3.70
N PRO A 379 26.84 -14.04 2.46
CA PRO A 379 27.79 -13.98 1.36
C PRO A 379 29.00 -13.11 1.71
N ASN A 380 30.19 -13.54 1.31
CA ASN A 380 31.46 -12.83 1.56
C ASN A 380 31.80 -12.63 3.04
N SER A 381 31.33 -13.52 3.92
CA SER A 381 31.58 -13.49 5.35
C SER A 381 31.63 -14.90 5.94
N ASP A 382 32.35 -15.08 7.04
CA ASP A 382 32.34 -16.33 7.83
C ASP A 382 31.15 -16.41 8.81
N LEU A 383 30.28 -15.39 8.80
CA LEU A 383 29.11 -15.31 9.68
C LEU A 383 27.97 -16.21 9.20
N VAL A 384 27.44 -17.00 10.13
CA VAL A 384 26.24 -17.83 9.93
C VAL A 384 25.13 -17.32 10.84
N ILE A 385 24.05 -16.84 10.22
CA ILE A 385 22.81 -16.54 10.94
C ILE A 385 22.13 -17.88 11.22
N LYS A 386 22.03 -18.27 12.49
CA LYS A 386 21.40 -19.53 12.87
C LYS A 386 19.90 -19.49 12.65
N SER A 387 19.31 -20.64 12.33
CA SER A 387 17.85 -20.79 12.32
C SER A 387 17.25 -20.29 13.63
N GLN A 388 16.06 -19.69 13.54
CA GLN A 388 15.33 -19.02 14.61
C GLN A 388 15.98 -17.73 15.16
N THR A 389 17.06 -17.25 14.53
CA THR A 389 17.63 -15.94 14.87
C THR A 389 16.78 -14.82 14.26
N GLN A 390 16.39 -13.85 15.08
CA GLN A 390 15.74 -12.62 14.61
C GLN A 390 16.80 -11.67 14.01
N VAL A 391 16.53 -11.18 12.81
CA VAL A 391 17.35 -10.19 12.11
C VAL A 391 16.59 -8.87 12.06
N LEU A 392 17.23 -7.79 12.49
CA LEU A 392 16.68 -6.43 12.43
C LEU A 392 17.44 -5.62 11.39
N VAL A 393 16.71 -5.09 10.41
CA VAL A 393 17.26 -4.19 9.38
C VAL A 393 16.96 -2.75 9.80
N PRO A 394 17.99 -1.92 10.08
CA PRO A 394 17.80 -0.57 10.63
C PRO A 394 17.52 0.45 9.51
N VAL A 395 16.26 0.52 9.05
CA VAL A 395 15.79 1.41 7.98
C VAL A 395 16.22 2.86 8.22
N LEU A 396 15.91 3.41 9.41
CA LEU A 396 16.20 4.81 9.74
C LEU A 396 17.70 5.11 9.73
N ALA A 397 18.54 4.17 10.18
CA ALA A 397 19.99 4.37 10.21
C ALA A 397 20.56 4.39 8.80
N ILE A 398 20.16 3.43 7.96
CA ILE A 398 20.60 3.36 6.55
C ILE A 398 20.14 4.59 5.77
N HIS A 399 18.93 5.08 6.04
CA HIS A 399 18.39 6.27 5.38
C HIS A 399 19.03 7.59 5.85
N ASN A 400 19.73 7.58 6.99
CA ASN A 400 20.48 8.72 7.53
C ASN A 400 22.00 8.53 7.44
N ASP A 401 22.47 7.50 6.74
CA ASP A 401 23.89 7.26 6.59
C ASP A 401 24.52 8.30 5.65
N PRO A 402 25.49 9.11 6.12
CA PRO A 402 26.13 10.14 5.30
C PRO A 402 26.93 9.56 4.12
N GLU A 403 27.27 8.27 4.14
CA GLU A 403 27.89 7.58 2.98
C GLU A 403 26.93 7.55 1.78
N TYR A 404 25.64 7.31 2.03
CA TYR A 404 24.62 7.24 0.98
C TYR A 404 23.86 8.56 0.79
N TYR A 405 23.79 9.39 1.83
CA TYR A 405 23.05 10.65 1.86
C TYR A 405 23.88 11.78 2.46
N PRO A 406 24.71 12.49 1.67
CA PRO A 406 25.55 13.57 2.17
C PRO A 406 24.73 14.68 2.85
N ASN A 407 25.09 15.11 4.07
CA ASN A 407 24.28 16.01 4.91
C ASN A 407 22.86 15.45 5.15
N PRO A 408 22.73 14.26 5.77
CA PRO A 408 21.47 13.52 5.87
C PRO A 408 20.38 14.26 6.65
N GLU A 409 20.75 15.24 7.48
CA GLU A 409 19.85 16.11 8.24
C GLU A 409 19.18 17.21 7.40
N LYS A 410 19.70 17.50 6.20
CA LYS A 410 19.11 18.50 5.31
C LYS A 410 18.02 17.87 4.44
N PHE A 411 16.81 18.42 4.54
CA PHE A 411 15.69 18.08 3.66
C PHE A 411 15.96 18.56 2.23
N ASP A 412 16.27 17.61 1.34
CA ASP A 412 16.57 17.88 -0.06
C ASP A 412 15.83 16.92 -1.00
N PRO A 413 14.67 17.34 -1.55
CA PRO A 413 13.93 16.54 -2.53
C PRO A 413 14.74 16.17 -3.78
N GLU A 414 15.77 16.93 -4.16
CA GLU A 414 16.56 16.65 -5.37
C GLU A 414 17.43 15.39 -5.26
N ARG A 415 17.60 14.85 -4.04
CA ARG A 415 18.14 13.49 -3.82
C ARG A 415 17.32 12.41 -4.52
N PHE A 416 16.07 12.69 -4.86
CA PHE A 416 15.18 11.76 -5.55
C PHE A 416 14.95 12.10 -7.03
N SER A 417 15.83 12.92 -7.62
CA SER A 417 16.01 13.02 -9.08
C SER A 417 16.35 11.66 -9.71
N LYS A 418 16.13 11.52 -11.02
CA LYS A 418 16.37 10.27 -11.75
C LYS A 418 17.85 9.91 -11.71
N GLU A 419 18.71 10.90 -11.84
CA GLU A 419 20.17 10.80 -11.84
C GLU A 419 20.67 10.40 -10.45
N ALA A 420 20.25 11.09 -9.39
CA ALA A 420 20.67 10.78 -8.02
C ALA A 420 20.23 9.39 -7.57
N LYS A 421 19.04 8.93 -7.97
CA LYS A 421 18.57 7.56 -7.72
C LYS A 421 19.43 6.53 -8.44
N ALA A 422 19.79 6.78 -9.70
CA ALA A 422 20.57 5.85 -10.51
C ALA A 422 22.00 5.65 -9.97
N CYS A 423 22.59 6.70 -9.37
CA CYS A 423 23.92 6.62 -8.76
C CYS A 423 23.91 6.00 -7.35
N ARG A 424 22.74 5.84 -6.72
CA ARG A 424 22.65 5.34 -5.35
C ARG A 424 22.70 3.80 -5.34
N PRO A 425 23.51 3.18 -4.44
CA PRO A 425 23.50 1.73 -4.29
C PRO A 425 22.10 1.19 -3.99
N SER A 426 21.79 0.00 -4.52
CA SER A 426 20.53 -0.67 -4.18
C SER A 426 20.45 -0.97 -2.67
N MET A 427 19.25 -1.16 -2.14
CA MET A 427 19.01 -1.45 -0.71
C MET A 427 19.51 -0.35 0.24
N THR A 428 19.56 0.90 -0.20
CA THR A 428 19.85 2.09 0.64
C THR A 428 18.64 3.02 0.78
N TYR A 429 17.57 2.78 0.01
CA TYR A 429 16.27 3.44 0.12
C TYR A 429 15.13 2.43 -0.01
N PHE A 430 14.45 2.14 1.09
CA PHE A 430 13.41 1.09 1.17
C PHE A 430 12.39 1.38 2.28
N PRO A 431 11.74 2.57 2.29
CA PRO A 431 10.79 2.94 3.35
C PRO A 431 9.53 2.06 3.38
N PHE A 432 9.30 1.28 2.33
CA PHE A 432 8.21 0.31 2.22
C PHE A 432 8.70 -1.14 2.34
N GLY A 433 9.94 -1.35 2.80
CA GLY A 433 10.63 -2.63 2.67
C GLY A 433 10.96 -2.97 1.22
N ASP A 434 11.43 -4.20 1.03
CA ASP A 434 11.85 -4.75 -0.26
C ASP A 434 11.60 -6.27 -0.24
N GLY A 435 11.51 -6.87 -1.43
CA GLY A 435 11.35 -8.30 -1.65
C GLY A 435 9.91 -8.81 -1.40
N PRO A 436 9.73 -10.13 -1.18
CA PRO A 436 8.41 -10.78 -1.10
C PRO A 436 7.50 -10.28 0.03
N GLN A 437 8.05 -9.57 1.02
CA GLN A 437 7.33 -8.99 2.16
C GLN A 437 7.42 -7.46 2.15
N ASN A 438 7.51 -6.85 0.96
CA ASN A 438 7.38 -5.41 0.79
C ASN A 438 5.93 -4.96 1.11
N CYS A 439 5.74 -3.65 1.28
CA CYS A 439 4.44 -3.09 1.61
C CYS A 439 3.47 -3.20 0.44
N ILE A 440 2.45 -4.06 0.56
CA ILE A 440 1.35 -4.17 -0.40
C ILE A 440 0.57 -2.86 -0.56
N GLY A 441 0.55 -2.03 0.49
CA GLY A 441 -0.15 -0.75 0.55
C GLY A 441 0.63 0.44 -0.04
N GLN A 442 1.86 0.25 -0.54
CA GLN A 442 2.74 1.36 -0.96
C GLN A 442 2.05 2.36 -1.92
N ARG A 443 1.38 1.83 -2.95
CA ARG A 443 0.70 2.67 -3.96
C ARG A 443 -0.47 3.45 -3.36
N PHE A 444 -1.23 2.81 -2.49
CA PHE A 444 -2.37 3.44 -1.82
C PHE A 444 -1.92 4.48 -0.79
N GLY A 445 -0.92 4.15 0.03
CA GLY A 445 -0.31 5.08 0.99
C GLY A 445 0.23 6.33 0.33
N LYS A 446 0.99 6.18 -0.78
CA LYS A 446 1.45 7.32 -1.57
C LYS A 446 0.29 8.11 -2.19
N LEU A 447 -0.75 7.45 -2.68
CA LEU A 447 -1.89 8.13 -3.29
C LEU A 447 -2.60 9.06 -2.30
N GLN A 448 -2.97 8.55 -1.12
CA GLN A 448 -3.64 9.36 -0.11
C GLN A 448 -2.72 10.47 0.45
N ALA A 449 -1.43 10.18 0.60
CA ALA A 449 -0.45 11.20 1.02
C ALA A 449 -0.32 12.32 -0.01
N LYS A 450 -0.26 11.99 -1.29
CA LYS A 450 -0.25 12.97 -2.39
C LYS A 450 -1.50 13.84 -2.38
N LEU A 451 -2.68 13.22 -2.27
CA LEU A 451 -3.95 13.96 -2.23
C LEU A 451 -4.02 14.90 -1.03
N GLY A 452 -3.75 14.40 0.19
CA GLY A 452 -3.77 15.24 1.39
C GLY A 452 -2.76 16.38 1.34
N LEU A 453 -1.53 16.14 0.86
CA LEU A 453 -0.52 17.19 0.70
C LEU A 453 -0.91 18.22 -0.36
N CYS A 454 -1.43 17.77 -1.51
CA CYS A 454 -1.95 18.68 -2.53
C CYS A 454 -3.01 19.61 -1.95
N THR A 455 -4.01 19.05 -1.27
CA THR A 455 -5.10 19.80 -0.64
C THR A 455 -4.62 20.85 0.34
N VAL A 456 -3.63 20.53 1.19
CA VAL A 456 -3.11 21.50 2.17
C VAL A 456 -2.26 22.57 1.46
N VAL A 457 -1.30 22.18 0.62
CA VAL A 457 -0.33 23.10 0.01
C VAL A 457 -0.96 24.01 -1.05
N SER A 458 -2.05 23.56 -1.71
CA SER A 458 -2.79 24.38 -2.69
C SER A 458 -3.59 25.51 -2.05
N ASN A 459 -4.02 25.32 -0.79
CA ASN A 459 -4.94 26.24 -0.11
C ASN A 459 -4.26 27.05 1.00
N PHE A 460 -3.15 26.57 1.55
CA PHE A 460 -2.52 27.16 2.73
C PHE A 460 -1.01 27.37 2.57
N ASN A 461 -0.51 28.40 3.24
CA ASN A 461 0.88 28.55 3.63
C ASN A 461 1.07 27.88 5.00
N VAL A 462 2.01 26.94 5.08
CA VAL A 462 2.25 26.13 6.27
C VAL A 462 3.48 26.65 6.99
N THR A 463 3.35 27.03 8.26
CA THR A 463 4.48 27.50 9.09
C THR A 463 4.50 26.81 10.45
N LEU A 464 5.66 26.82 11.10
CA LEU A 464 5.81 26.27 12.45
C LEU A 464 5.01 27.10 13.45
N ASN A 465 4.28 26.42 14.34
CA ASN A 465 3.65 27.07 15.48
C ASN A 465 4.56 27.04 16.72
N GLU A 466 4.50 28.08 17.55
CA GLU A 466 5.28 28.21 18.80
C GLU A 466 5.05 27.06 19.80
N LYS A 467 3.89 26.37 19.73
CA LYS A 467 3.59 25.20 20.55
C LYS A 467 4.41 23.97 20.17
N THR A 468 4.98 23.94 18.97
CA THR A 468 5.78 22.83 18.48
C THR A 468 7.22 22.99 18.94
N LYS A 469 7.69 22.03 19.74
CA LYS A 469 9.06 22.00 20.25
C LYS A 469 9.98 21.31 19.25
N LEU A 470 11.10 21.95 18.96
CA LEU A 470 12.20 21.39 18.16
C LEU A 470 13.42 21.15 19.07
N PRO A 471 14.22 20.08 18.85
CA PRO A 471 13.98 19.00 17.89
C PRO A 471 12.77 18.15 18.26
N ILE A 472 12.16 17.48 17.27
CA ILE A 472 10.99 16.62 17.50
C ILE A 472 11.38 15.43 18.39
N GLU A 473 10.63 15.24 19.47
CA GLU A 473 10.69 14.00 20.24
C GLU A 473 9.87 12.91 19.54
N TYR A 474 10.56 11.89 19.05
CA TYR A 474 9.92 10.73 18.42
C TYR A 474 9.40 9.73 19.45
N ASP A 475 8.20 9.22 19.22
CA ASP A 475 7.79 7.91 19.70
C ASP A 475 8.28 6.85 18.70
N LEU A 476 8.99 5.81 19.16
CA LEU A 476 9.69 4.82 18.33
C LEU A 476 9.21 3.38 18.60
N ILE A 477 8.08 3.19 19.26
CA ILE A 477 7.68 1.85 19.72
C ILE A 477 7.10 1.01 18.58
N THR A 478 6.02 1.48 17.97
CA THR A 478 5.29 0.79 16.90
C THR A 478 5.58 1.42 15.54
N VAL A 479 5.43 2.75 15.46
CA VAL A 479 5.78 3.59 14.31
C VAL A 479 6.55 4.80 14.82
N ILE A 480 7.43 5.37 13.98
CA ILE A 480 7.91 6.74 14.22
C ILE A 480 6.71 7.66 14.19
N THR A 481 6.44 8.38 15.27
CA THR A 481 5.44 9.46 15.26
C THR A 481 5.84 10.56 16.23
N VAL A 482 5.22 11.72 16.12
CA VAL A 482 5.44 12.82 17.08
C VAL A 482 4.82 12.44 18.43
N LYS A 483 5.59 12.61 19.50
CA LYS A 483 5.10 12.42 20.87
C LYS A 483 4.14 13.55 21.26
N GLY A 484 2.88 13.20 21.52
CA GLY A 484 1.82 14.15 21.85
C GLY A 484 1.22 14.85 20.62
N ASN A 485 0.67 16.03 20.84
CA ASN A 485 0.04 16.86 19.81
C ASN A 485 1.11 17.56 18.96
N PHE A 486 0.82 17.78 17.68
CA PHE A 486 1.78 18.39 16.76
C PHE A 486 1.15 19.59 16.04
N TRP A 487 1.62 20.80 16.36
CA TRP A 487 0.94 22.03 15.98
C TRP A 487 1.62 22.73 14.80
N LEU A 488 0.87 23.02 13.74
CA LEU A 488 1.29 23.86 12.63
C LEU A 488 0.32 25.02 12.45
N ASN A 489 0.83 26.14 11.94
CA ASN A 489 -0.02 27.22 11.46
C ASN A 489 -0.40 26.94 10.00
N LEU A 490 -1.67 27.10 9.68
CA LEU A 490 -2.18 27.06 8.31
C LEU A 490 -2.78 28.44 8.00
N GLU A 491 -2.08 29.21 7.18
CA GLU A 491 -2.50 30.53 6.75
C GLU A 491 -3.15 30.39 5.37
N PRO A 492 -4.44 30.74 5.20
CA PRO A 492 -5.07 30.68 3.88
C PRO A 492 -4.30 31.53 2.87
N LEU A 493 -4.09 30.99 1.66
CA LEU A 493 -3.48 31.77 0.58
C LEU A 493 -4.48 32.82 0.08
N GLU A 494 -3.99 34.04 -0.17
CA GLU A 494 -4.77 35.06 -0.87
C GLU A 494 -5.14 34.54 -2.28
N LYS A 495 -6.43 34.61 -2.63
CA LYS A 495 -7.00 34.04 -3.86
C LYS A 495 -6.80 34.93 -5.07
#